data_AF-A0A956L310-F1
#
_entry.id   AF-A0A956L310-F1
#
_cell.length_a   1.000
_cell.length_b   1.000
_cell.length_c   1.000
_cell.angle_alpha   90.00
_cell.angle_beta   90.00
_cell.angle_gamma   90.00
#
_symmetry.space_group_name_H-M   'P 1'
#
loop_
_entity.id
_entity.type
_entity.pdbx_description
1 polymer ?
#
loop_
_entity_poly.entity_id
_entity_poly.type
_entity_poly.pdbx_seq_one_letter_code
_entity_poly.pdbx_strand_id
1 'polypeptide(L)' 'MTSAAREVLQAALALPADEREELVGVLSSSLEPRALSPEWQAELDRRLQRIEEGAATFHDAEEHLRSLRAKYGG' A
#
# COMPACT_ATOMS: atom_id res chain seq x y z
N MET A 1 13.41 -15.46 5.53
CA MET A 1 14.39 -14.95 4.55
C MET A 1 15.67 -15.76 4.63
N THR A 2 16.18 -16.21 3.49
CA THR A 2 17.50 -16.85 3.35
C THR A 2 18.63 -15.83 3.57
N SER A 3 19.90 -16.27 3.67
CA SER A 3 21.06 -15.35 3.75
C SER A 3 21.09 -14.40 2.55
N ALA A 4 20.96 -14.94 1.34
CA ALA A 4 20.91 -14.16 0.11
C ALA A 4 19.79 -13.10 0.13
N ALA A 5 18.59 -13.45 0.60
CA ALA A 5 17.51 -12.47 0.71
C ALA A 5 17.80 -11.36 1.73
N ARG A 6 18.52 -11.66 2.82
CA ARG A 6 18.94 -10.65 3.81
C ARG A 6 20.00 -9.71 3.23
N GLU A 7 20.94 -10.22 2.46
CA GLU A 7 21.96 -9.41 1.79
C GLU A 7 21.34 -8.43 0.79
N VAL A 8 20.39 -8.90 -0.03
CA VAL A 8 19.62 -8.05 -0.95
C VAL A 8 18.85 -6.96 -0.19
N LEU A 9 18.21 -7.32 0.95
CA LEU A 9 17.51 -6.33 1.78
C LEU A 9 18.46 -5.27 2.34
N GLN A 10 19.63 -5.66 2.85
CA GLN A 10 20.60 -4.70 3.39
C GLN A 10 21.12 -3.76 2.30
N ALA A 11 21.41 -4.29 1.11
CA ALA A 11 21.79 -3.47 -0.04
C ALA A 11 20.68 -2.49 -0.43
N ALA A 12 19.43 -2.94 -0.49
CA ALA A 12 18.28 -2.09 -0.79
C ALA A 12 18.09 -0.97 0.24
N LEU A 13 18.23 -1.26 1.53
CA LEU A 13 18.07 -0.26 2.59
C LEU A 13 19.16 0.82 2.59
N ALA A 14 20.32 0.55 1.98
CA ALA A 14 21.40 1.53 1.81
C ALA A 14 21.17 2.52 0.65
N LEU A 15 20.21 2.26 -0.24
CA LEU A 15 19.91 3.13 -1.38
C LEU A 15 19.17 4.41 -0.94
N PRO A 16 19.21 5.48 -1.75
CA PRO A 16 18.29 6.63 -1.65
C PRO A 16 16.81 6.22 -1.61
N ALA A 17 15.95 7.07 -1.04
CA ALA A 17 14.54 6.72 -0.80
C ALA A 17 13.76 6.47 -2.10
N ASP A 18 13.99 7.27 -3.12
CA ASP A 18 13.43 7.16 -4.46
C ASP A 18 13.83 5.85 -5.15
N GLU A 19 15.11 5.46 -5.07
CA GLU A 19 15.56 4.16 -5.62
C GLU A 19 14.94 2.98 -4.86
N ARG A 20 14.72 3.10 -3.54
CA ARG A 20 14.00 2.08 -2.77
C ARG A 20 12.54 1.97 -3.19
N GLU A 21 11.88 3.08 -3.47
CA GLU A 21 10.50 3.09 -3.95
C GLU A 21 10.38 2.37 -5.31
N GLU A 22 11.31 2.63 -6.23
CA GLU A 22 11.37 1.94 -7.52
C GLU A 22 11.59 0.44 -7.35
N LEU A 23 12.53 0.04 -6.49
CA LEU A 23 12.82 -1.37 -6.19
C LEU A 23 11.58 -2.08 -5.61
N VAL A 24 10.87 -1.45 -4.68
CA VAL A 24 9.62 -1.97 -4.10
C VAL A 24 8.57 -2.15 -5.20
N GLY A 25 8.45 -1.20 -6.13
CA GLY A 25 7.56 -1.29 -7.28
C GLY A 25 7.84 -2.53 -8.12
N VAL A 26 9.08 -2.70 -8.59
CA VAL A 26 9.49 -3.83 -9.44
C VAL A 26 9.27 -5.18 -8.73
N LEU A 27 9.70 -5.28 -7.46
CA LEU A 27 9.53 -6.51 -6.69
C LEU A 27 8.06 -6.82 -6.45
N SER A 28 7.24 -5.83 -6.13
CA SER A 28 5.79 -6.03 -5.91
C SER A 28 5.09 -6.49 -7.19
N SER A 29 5.43 -5.90 -8.34
CA SER A 29 4.88 -6.29 -9.65
C SER A 29 5.28 -7.69 -10.09
N SER A 30 6.40 -8.23 -9.59
CA SER A 30 6.81 -9.61 -9.88
C SER A 30 6.01 -10.68 -9.13
N LEU A 31 5.19 -10.27 -8.15
CA LEU A 31 4.39 -11.18 -7.36
C LEU A 31 3.01 -11.35 -7.99
N GLU A 32 2.53 -12.59 -8.01
CA GLU A 32 1.14 -12.87 -8.38
C GLU A 32 0.19 -12.13 -7.42
N PRO A 33 -0.84 -11.44 -7.95
CA PRO A 33 -1.84 -10.78 -7.13
C PRO A 33 -2.46 -11.78 -6.17
N ARG A 34 -2.41 -11.49 -4.88
CA ARG A 34 -3.13 -12.29 -3.89
C ARG A 34 -4.60 -11.92 -3.97
N ALA A 35 -5.46 -12.93 -4.08
CA ALA A 35 -6.90 -12.73 -3.95
C ALA A 35 -7.19 -12.09 -2.58
N LEU A 36 -8.04 -11.06 -2.58
CA LEU A 36 -8.56 -10.49 -1.35
C LEU A 36 -9.46 -11.52 -0.64
N SER A 37 -9.60 -11.39 0.68
CA SER A 37 -10.61 -12.17 1.37
C SER A 37 -12.01 -11.77 0.87
N PRO A 38 -13.00 -12.66 0.87
CA PRO A 38 -14.36 -12.34 0.43
C PRO A 38 -14.95 -11.11 1.14
N GLU A 39 -14.65 -10.95 2.43
CA GLU A 39 -15.11 -9.81 3.24
C GLU A 39 -14.48 -8.50 2.78
N TRP A 40 -13.19 -8.52 2.44
CA TRP A 40 -12.50 -7.34 1.91
C TRP A 40 -12.97 -7.00 0.50
N GLN A 41 -13.23 -8.00 -0.34
CA GLN A 41 -13.79 -7.76 -1.67
C GLN A 41 -15.16 -7.09 -1.56
N ALA A 42 -16.06 -7.62 -0.72
CA ALA A 42 -17.39 -7.04 -0.50
C ALA A 42 -17.33 -5.61 0.07
N GLU A 43 -16.34 -5.31 0.92
CA GLU A 43 -16.10 -3.96 1.43
C GLU A 43 -15.69 -2.99 0.31
N LEU A 44 -14.80 -3.41 -0.59
CA LEU A 44 -14.39 -2.59 -1.73
C LEU A 44 -15.56 -2.33 -2.67
N ASP A 45 -16.32 -3.37 -3.02
CA ASP A 45 -17.48 -3.25 -3.90
C ASP A 45 -18.50 -2.26 -3.30
N ARG A 46 -18.78 -2.36 -2.00
CA ARG A 46 -19.67 -1.41 -1.29
C ARG A 46 -19.14 0.03 -1.32
N ARG A 47 -17.83 0.23 -1.17
CA ARG A 47 -17.23 1.58 -1.21
C ARG A 47 -17.25 2.18 -2.62
N LEU A 48 -16.98 1.37 -3.64
CA LEU A 48 -17.03 1.78 -5.03
C LEU A 48 -18.45 2.19 -5.42
N GLN A 49 -19.46 1.39 -5.07
CA GLN A 49 -20.86 1.73 -5.30
C GLN A 49 -21.24 3.09 -4.69
N ARG A 50 -20.82 3.36 -3.44
CA ARG A 50 -21.08 4.66 -2.80
C ARG A 50 -20.41 5.82 -3.52
N ILE A 51 -19.25 5.61 -4.13
CA ILE A 51 -18.56 6.62 -4.94
C ILE A 51 -19.38 6.90 -6.21
N GLU A 52 -19.80 5.85 -6.91
CA GLU A 52 -20.59 5.94 -8.15
C GLU A 52 -21.95 6.63 -7.91
N GLU A 53 -22.59 6.36 -6.79
CA GLU A 53 -23.86 6.97 -6.39
C GLU A 53 -23.71 8.41 -5.85
N GLY A 54 -22.48 8.93 -5.71
CA GLY A 54 -22.22 10.23 -5.11
C GLY A 54 -22.49 10.30 -3.60
N ALA A 55 -22.64 9.14 -2.94
CA ALA A 55 -22.88 9.00 -1.51
C ALA A 55 -21.59 8.88 -0.67
N ALA A 56 -20.42 8.99 -1.32
CA ALA A 56 -19.11 8.99 -0.68
C ALA A 56 -18.71 10.41 -0.24
N THR A 57 -18.11 10.51 0.95
CA THR A 57 -17.44 11.74 1.39
C THR A 57 -15.97 11.65 1.00
N PHE A 58 -15.51 12.61 0.20
CA PHE A 58 -14.10 12.73 -0.15
C PHE A 58 -13.40 13.65 0.82
N HIS A 59 -12.19 13.28 1.19
CA HIS A 59 -11.30 14.09 2.00
C HIS A 59 -10.08 14.47 1.17
N ASP A 60 -9.45 15.59 1.52
CA ASP A 60 -8.10 15.87 1.02
C ASP A 60 -7.17 14.73 1.45
N ALA A 61 -6.49 14.14 0.47
CA ALA A 61 -5.70 12.93 0.71
C ALA A 61 -4.52 13.20 1.64
N GLU A 62 -3.83 14.34 1.47
CA GLU A 62 -2.64 14.66 2.25
C GLU A 62 -3.00 14.95 3.71
N GLU A 63 -4.02 15.79 3.93
CA GLU A 63 -4.53 16.11 5.26
C GLU A 63 -5.01 14.85 6.00
N HIS A 64 -5.82 14.04 5.31
CA HIS A 64 -6.40 12.83 5.91
C HIS A 64 -5.32 11.78 6.25
N LEU A 65 -4.37 11.53 5.33
CA LEU A 65 -3.26 10.61 5.59
C LEU A 65 -2.35 11.12 6.72
N ARG A 66 -2.11 12.44 6.81
CA ARG A 66 -1.36 13.05 7.92
C ARG A 66 -2.05 12.79 9.26
N SER A 67 -3.38 12.97 9.32
CA SER A 67 -4.20 12.69 10.50
C SER A 67 -4.15 11.21 10.90
N LEU A 68 -4.27 10.29 9.92
CA LEU A 68 -4.17 8.85 10.18
C LEU A 68 -2.78 8.45 10.71
N ARG A 69 -1.70 8.98 10.13
CA ARG A 69 -0.34 8.73 10.63
C ARG A 69 -0.16 9.24 12.07
N ALA A 70 -0.64 10.43 12.39
CA ALA A 70 -0.58 10.95 13.76
C ALA A 70 -1.36 10.08 14.75
N LYS A 71 -2.46 9.45 14.29
CA LYS A 71 -3.32 8.61 15.13
C LYS A 71 -2.83 7.16 15.29
N TYR A 72 -2.19 6.59 14.26
CA TYR A 72 -1.90 5.15 14.18
C TYR A 72 -0.44 4.80 13.88
N GLY A 73 0.39 5.75 13.44
CA GLY A 73 1.73 5.51 12.91
C GLY A 73 2.85 5.49 13.96
N GLY A 74 2.63 4.82 15.09
CA GLY A 74 3.66 4.60 16.12
C GLY A 74 4.94 3.97 15.58
#